data_AF-A0A502YWI2-F1
#
_entry.id   AF-A0A502YWI2-F1
#
_cell.length_a   1.000
_cell.length_b   1.000
_cell.length_c   1.000
_cell.angle_alpha   90.00
_cell.angle_beta   90.00
_cell.angle_gamma   90.00
#
_symmetry.space_group_name_H-M   'P 1'
#
loop_
_entity.id
_entity.type
_entity.pdbx_description
1 polymer ?
#
loop_
_entity_poly.entity_id
_entity_poly.type
_entity_poly.pdbx_seq_one_letter_code
_entity_poly.pdbx_strand_id
1 'polypeptide(L)'
;MKRKVTLPTTLLLAAPLLFAALPALAQEAPGPIISIIGGLAPDDLLNIRATASSAGKIEARLPNGAAVKNYGCKAVNNYPWCKVEDTQDAHIIGWAPGRYLSPNNPAPPPDAAAPATVAAAPQPPPEEAQPDIAARLGGGEPAEPPSATEIGRTAMQDAYGLAFAAAANAQSDAPAPDAGIPCARRVGQPMTRCEISVARAGGDSTVTVTWPDGGSRVITFHDGKPSGSDSPDKFRFTREGSLNMIRVGVSERFEITDTLALGD
;
A
#
# COMPACT_ATOMS: atom_id res chain seq x y z
N MET A 1 36.33 36.76 73.14
CA MET A 1 36.58 35.57 73.98
C MET A 1 35.95 34.35 73.35
N LYS A 2 36.72 33.26 73.25
CA LYS A 2 36.32 31.84 73.16
C LYS A 2 35.76 31.32 71.82
N ARG A 3 36.67 30.60 71.14
CA ARG A 3 36.46 29.62 70.05
C ARG A 3 35.47 28.53 70.48
N LYS A 4 34.65 28.02 69.56
CA LYS A 4 34.03 26.70 69.67
C LYS A 4 34.34 25.91 68.40
N VAL A 5 35.11 24.86 68.60
CA VAL A 5 35.41 23.79 67.65
C VAL A 5 34.39 22.68 67.92
N THR A 6 33.86 22.09 66.86
CA THR A 6 33.13 20.81 66.93
C THR A 6 33.55 19.98 65.72
N LEU A 7 34.29 18.89 65.99
CA LEU A 7 34.63 17.86 65.00
C LEU A 7 33.40 16.98 64.71
N PRO A 8 33.20 16.53 63.46
CA PRO A 8 32.40 15.35 63.19
C PRO A 8 33.29 14.11 63.00
N THR A 9 33.15 13.20 63.96
CA THR A 9 32.86 11.77 63.83
C THR A 9 33.32 11.04 62.55
N THR A 10 34.27 10.13 62.78
CA THR A 10 34.62 8.94 62.00
C THR A 10 33.48 8.30 61.22
N LEU A 11 33.64 8.16 59.90
CA LEU A 11 32.85 7.29 59.04
C LEU A 11 33.76 6.30 58.31
N LEU A 12 33.36 5.04 58.37
CA LEU A 12 34.06 3.85 57.88
C LEU A 12 34.43 3.92 56.39
N LEU A 13 35.66 3.52 56.07
CA LEU A 13 36.07 3.18 54.71
C LEU A 13 35.38 1.88 54.26
N ALA A 14 34.44 1.97 53.34
CA ALA A 14 34.01 0.85 52.50
C ALA A 14 34.70 0.99 51.13
N ALA A 15 35.60 0.08 50.81
CA ALA A 15 36.28 0.02 49.52
C ALA A 15 35.29 -0.36 48.41
N PRO A 16 35.20 0.37 47.29
CA PRO A 16 34.37 -0.03 46.17
C PRO A 16 35.13 -1.04 45.29
N LEU A 17 34.54 -2.22 45.12
CA LEU A 17 34.92 -3.17 44.09
C LEU A 17 34.67 -2.54 42.71
N LEU A 18 35.75 -2.23 41.99
CA LEU A 18 35.71 -1.81 40.59
C LEU A 18 35.29 -3.00 39.73
N PHE A 19 34.01 -3.07 39.39
CA PHE A 19 33.54 -3.88 38.27
C PHE A 19 34.06 -3.23 36.97
N ALA A 20 35.00 -3.89 36.30
CA ALA A 20 35.39 -3.54 34.95
C ALA A 20 34.18 -3.71 34.01
N ALA A 21 33.67 -2.60 33.48
CA ALA A 21 32.63 -2.62 32.47
C ALA A 21 33.22 -3.12 31.15
N LEU A 22 32.77 -4.28 30.70
CA LEU A 22 32.95 -4.73 29.31
C LEU A 22 32.29 -3.69 28.38
N PRO A 23 32.90 -3.32 27.25
CA PRO A 23 32.25 -2.44 26.29
C PRO A 23 31.06 -3.20 25.69
N ALA A 24 29.86 -2.73 25.99
CA ALA A 24 28.68 -3.12 25.23
C ALA A 24 28.88 -2.65 23.80
N LEU A 25 29.08 -3.59 22.87
CA LEU A 25 28.95 -3.32 21.45
C LEU A 25 27.52 -2.80 21.25
N ALA A 26 27.40 -1.49 21.00
CA ALA A 26 26.13 -0.87 20.66
C ALA A 26 25.60 -1.59 19.41
N GLN A 27 24.55 -2.39 19.58
CA GLN A 27 23.80 -2.92 18.45
C GLN A 27 23.26 -1.71 17.69
N GLU A 28 23.71 -1.56 16.45
CA GLU A 28 23.18 -0.57 15.51
C GLU A 28 21.66 -0.76 15.46
N ALA A 29 20.92 0.26 15.94
CA ALA A 29 19.47 0.22 15.90
C ALA A 29 19.05 0.00 14.44
N PRO A 30 18.07 -0.88 14.16
CA PRO A 30 17.57 -1.02 12.80
C PRO A 30 17.18 0.37 12.28
N GLY A 31 17.84 0.78 11.19
CA GLY A 31 17.63 2.10 10.60
C GLY A 31 16.14 2.34 10.31
N PRO A 32 15.69 3.61 10.27
CA PRO A 32 14.29 3.92 10.03
C PRO A 32 13.85 3.30 8.70
N ILE A 33 12.77 2.51 8.74
CA ILE A 33 12.23 1.89 7.53
C ILE A 33 11.66 2.99 6.65
N ILE A 34 12.11 3.09 5.41
CA ILE A 34 11.49 3.97 4.43
C ILE A 34 10.29 3.25 3.83
N SER A 35 9.10 3.85 3.99
CA SER A 35 7.87 3.42 3.35
C SER A 35 7.47 4.41 2.27
N ILE A 36 6.91 3.91 1.17
CA ILE A 36 6.33 4.70 0.08
C ILE A 36 4.82 4.73 0.25
N ILE A 37 4.24 5.93 0.10
CA ILE A 37 2.79 6.12 0.08
C ILE A 37 2.24 5.61 -1.25
N GLY A 38 1.25 4.72 -1.18
CA GLY A 38 0.62 4.13 -2.36
C GLY A 38 -0.84 3.74 -2.14
N GLY A 39 -1.55 3.44 -3.21
CA GLY A 39 -2.94 2.96 -3.17
C GLY A 39 -4.00 4.05 -2.94
N LEU A 40 -3.63 5.33 -3.09
CA LEU A 40 -4.59 6.44 -3.17
C LEU A 40 -5.15 6.56 -4.60
N ALA A 41 -6.32 7.17 -4.75
CA ALA A 41 -6.86 7.54 -6.05
C ALA A 41 -5.99 8.59 -6.76
N PRO A 42 -6.12 8.78 -8.08
CA PRO A 42 -5.45 9.88 -8.79
C PRO A 42 -5.73 11.23 -8.11
N ASP A 43 -4.68 12.04 -7.95
CA ASP A 43 -4.69 13.36 -7.29
C ASP A 43 -5.14 13.39 -5.81
N ASP A 44 -5.34 12.22 -5.16
CA ASP A 44 -5.67 12.14 -3.75
C ASP A 44 -4.41 12.21 -2.85
N LEU A 45 -4.60 12.67 -1.61
CA LEU A 45 -3.53 12.84 -0.64
C LEU A 45 -3.80 12.04 0.64
N LEU A 46 -2.78 11.34 1.12
CA LEU A 46 -2.83 10.64 2.39
C LEU A 46 -2.75 11.65 3.54
N ASN A 47 -3.79 11.65 4.39
CA ASN A 47 -3.80 12.46 5.60
C ASN A 47 -2.85 11.87 6.65
N ILE A 48 -1.86 12.64 7.08
CA ILE A 48 -1.01 12.38 8.24
C ILE A 48 -1.65 13.03 9.46
N ARG A 49 -1.95 12.26 10.50
CA ARG A 49 -2.78 12.69 11.63
C ARG A 49 -2.02 12.77 12.94
N ALA A 50 -2.42 13.66 13.83
CA ALA A 50 -1.83 13.81 15.16
C ALA A 50 -1.96 12.54 16.01
N THR A 51 -3.05 11.80 15.83
CA THR A 51 -3.37 10.57 16.57
C THR A 51 -3.65 9.41 15.62
N ALA A 52 -3.44 8.19 16.12
CA ALA A 52 -3.72 6.94 15.43
C ALA A 52 -5.23 6.66 15.31
N SER A 53 -5.96 7.53 14.61
CA SER A 53 -7.40 7.46 14.47
C SER A 53 -7.86 8.22 13.23
N SER A 54 -8.93 7.74 12.60
CA SER A 54 -9.59 8.44 11.49
C SER A 54 -10.18 9.79 11.91
N ALA A 55 -10.45 9.98 13.20
CA ALA A 55 -10.97 11.22 13.78
C ALA A 55 -9.88 12.19 14.25
N GLY A 56 -8.59 11.81 14.19
CA GLY A 56 -7.48 12.67 14.63
C GLY A 56 -7.32 13.91 13.75
N LYS A 57 -6.87 15.03 14.34
CA LYS A 57 -6.50 16.26 13.60
C LYS A 57 -5.49 15.91 12.50
N ILE A 58 -5.66 16.53 11.32
CA ILE A 58 -4.74 16.39 10.20
C ILE A 58 -3.56 17.35 10.43
N GLU A 59 -2.35 16.82 10.37
CA GLU A 59 -1.10 17.59 10.46
C GLU A 59 -0.54 17.88 9.08
N ALA A 60 -0.65 16.93 8.14
CA ALA A 60 -0.23 17.12 6.77
C ALA A 60 -1.00 16.23 5.80
N ARG A 61 -0.79 16.47 4.50
CA ARG A 61 -1.32 15.69 3.40
C ARG A 61 -0.20 15.39 2.41
N LEU A 62 0.05 14.11 2.15
CA LEU A 62 1.16 13.66 1.30
C LEU A 62 0.64 12.86 0.10
N PRO A 63 1.20 13.04 -1.11
CA PRO A 63 0.73 12.36 -2.32
C PRO A 63 1.20 10.90 -2.41
N ASN A 64 0.63 10.16 -3.36
CA ASN A 64 1.21 8.90 -3.83
C ASN A 64 2.68 9.11 -4.26
N GLY A 65 3.54 8.13 -3.95
CA GLY A 65 4.97 8.16 -4.26
C GLY A 65 5.84 8.88 -3.22
N ALA A 66 5.25 9.61 -2.26
CA ALA A 66 6.02 10.24 -1.19
C ALA A 66 6.69 9.19 -0.28
N ALA A 67 7.96 9.42 0.06
CA ALA A 67 8.75 8.57 0.94
C ALA A 67 8.67 9.09 2.38
N VAL A 68 8.33 8.23 3.32
CA VAL A 68 8.24 8.54 4.75
C VAL A 68 9.07 7.57 5.57
N LYS A 69 9.70 8.05 6.64
CA LYS A 69 10.28 7.20 7.68
C LYS A 69 9.15 6.59 8.49
N ASN A 70 9.10 5.28 8.60
CA ASN A 70 8.10 4.52 9.33
C ASN A 70 8.71 3.98 10.63
N TYR A 71 8.18 4.46 11.75
CA TYR A 71 8.62 4.11 13.10
C TYR A 71 7.82 2.97 13.72
N GLY A 72 7.00 2.31 12.92
CA GLY A 72 6.21 1.15 13.31
C GLY A 72 4.73 1.41 13.50
N CYS A 73 3.98 0.32 13.50
CA CYS A 73 2.52 0.35 13.50
C CYS A 73 1.94 -0.21 14.80
N LYS A 74 0.85 0.40 15.27
CA LYS A 74 0.00 -0.14 16.33
C LYS A 74 -1.41 -0.39 15.83
N ALA A 75 -2.07 -1.40 16.37
CA ALA A 75 -3.47 -1.68 16.07
C ALA A 75 -4.39 -0.77 16.90
N VAL A 76 -5.35 -0.12 16.23
CA VAL A 76 -6.45 0.62 16.86
C VAL A 76 -7.75 0.14 16.24
N ASN A 77 -8.65 -0.43 17.05
CA ASN A 77 -9.89 -1.07 16.58
C ASN A 77 -9.66 -2.06 15.43
N ASN A 78 -8.62 -2.90 15.56
CA ASN A 78 -8.20 -3.86 14.54
C ASN A 78 -7.63 -3.28 13.23
N TYR A 79 -7.38 -1.97 13.14
CA TYR A 79 -6.73 -1.33 11.99
C TYR A 79 -5.30 -0.91 12.33
N PRO A 80 -4.30 -1.22 11.48
CA PRO A 80 -2.92 -0.80 11.71
C PRO A 80 -2.77 0.70 11.40
N TRP A 81 -2.23 1.43 12.37
CA TRP A 81 -1.82 2.83 12.24
C TRP A 81 -0.33 2.94 12.48
N CYS A 82 0.40 3.49 11.52
CA CYS A 82 1.85 3.60 11.56
C CYS A 82 2.27 5.01 11.87
N LYS A 83 3.25 5.15 12.76
CA LYS A 83 3.86 6.45 13.05
C LYS A 83 4.87 6.75 11.95
N VAL A 84 4.72 7.91 11.33
CA VAL A 84 5.52 8.31 10.17
C VAL A 84 6.07 9.72 10.31
N GLU A 85 7.20 9.96 9.66
CA GLU A 85 7.81 11.28 9.44
C GLU A 85 8.12 11.43 7.95
N ASP A 86 7.82 12.59 7.37
CA ASP A 86 8.21 12.84 5.99
C ASP A 86 9.74 12.91 5.84
N THR A 87 10.26 12.31 4.77
CA THR A 87 11.69 12.33 4.48
C THR A 87 12.16 13.69 3.97
N GLN A 88 11.25 14.49 3.40
CA GLN A 88 11.57 15.81 2.88
C GLN A 88 11.37 16.93 3.91
N ASP A 89 10.36 16.81 4.78
CA ASP A 89 10.14 17.72 5.90
C ASP A 89 9.97 16.99 7.25
N ALA A 90 11.03 17.04 8.06
CA ALA A 90 11.06 16.41 9.38
C ALA A 90 10.04 17.00 10.39
N HIS A 91 9.42 18.16 10.10
CA HIS A 91 8.35 18.70 10.95
C HIS A 91 7.02 17.98 10.77
N ILE A 92 6.85 17.26 9.66
CA ILE A 92 5.65 16.48 9.38
C ILE A 92 5.78 15.12 10.07
N ILE A 93 5.31 15.04 11.32
CA ILE A 93 5.29 13.81 12.11
C ILE A 93 3.85 13.49 12.52
N GLY A 94 3.42 12.26 12.29
CA GLY A 94 2.08 11.83 12.69
C GLY A 94 1.81 10.36 12.46
N TRP A 95 0.53 10.04 12.27
CA TRP A 95 0.01 8.70 12.10
C TRP A 95 -0.75 8.58 10.79
N ALA A 96 -0.49 7.50 10.06
CA ALA A 96 -1.21 7.16 8.84
C ALA A 96 -1.71 5.70 8.87
N PRO A 97 -2.81 5.37 8.17
CA PRO A 97 -3.25 4.00 8.02
C PRO A 97 -2.18 3.15 7.32
N GLY A 98 -1.78 2.04 7.94
CA GLY A 98 -0.69 1.20 7.43
C GLY A 98 -0.96 0.58 6.06
N ARG A 99 -2.22 0.49 5.64
CA ARG A 99 -2.62 -0.03 4.32
C ARG A 99 -2.12 0.79 3.13
N TYR A 100 -1.69 2.04 3.35
CA TYR A 100 -1.17 2.92 2.30
C TYR A 100 0.35 3.03 2.34
N LEU A 101 1.04 2.27 3.19
CA LEU A 101 2.48 2.35 3.39
C LEU A 101 3.12 1.04 2.94
N SER A 102 4.08 1.12 2.02
CA SER A 102 4.82 -0.03 1.50
C SER A 102 6.34 0.14 1.66
N PRO A 103 7.07 -0.80 2.29
CA PRO A 103 6.52 -1.90 3.08
C PRO A 103 5.77 -1.33 4.30
N ASN A 104 4.68 -2.00 4.70
CA ASN A 104 4.15 -1.77 6.04
C ASN A 104 5.17 -2.33 7.03
N ASN A 105 5.30 -1.70 8.20
CA ASN A 105 6.27 -1.99 9.26
C ASN A 105 6.82 -3.43 9.16
N PRO A 106 8.15 -3.62 9.04
CA PRO A 106 8.71 -4.90 8.66
C PRO A 106 8.12 -6.00 9.54
N ALA A 107 7.68 -7.08 8.89
CA ALA A 107 7.40 -8.31 9.61
C ALA A 107 8.64 -8.62 10.46
N PRO A 108 8.47 -9.07 11.72
CA PRO A 108 9.60 -9.62 12.46
C PRO A 108 10.35 -10.57 11.53
N PRO A 109 11.69 -10.53 11.48
CA PRO A 109 12.42 -11.59 10.80
C PRO A 109 11.84 -12.91 11.31
N PRO A 110 11.54 -13.89 10.43
CA PRO A 110 11.08 -15.20 10.89
C PRO A 110 12.04 -15.64 12.00
N ASP A 111 11.47 -16.02 13.15
CA ASP A 111 12.20 -16.25 14.38
C ASP A 111 13.54 -16.87 14.06
N ALA A 112 14.60 -16.16 14.49
CA ALA A 112 15.97 -16.64 14.36
C ALA A 112 15.97 -18.12 14.72
N ALA A 113 16.32 -18.96 13.74
CA ALA A 113 16.75 -20.31 14.00
C ALA A 113 17.69 -20.21 15.22
N ALA A 114 17.36 -20.97 16.26
CA ALA A 114 18.13 -21.09 17.49
C ALA A 114 19.63 -21.09 17.17
N PRO A 115 20.48 -20.50 18.04
CA PRO A 115 21.91 -20.38 17.76
C PRO A 115 22.44 -21.77 17.40
N ALA A 116 22.75 -21.96 16.12
CA ALA A 116 23.52 -23.11 15.71
C ALA A 116 24.81 -23.01 16.51
N THR A 117 25.02 -24.00 17.38
CA THR A 117 26.32 -24.32 17.93
C THR A 117 27.36 -24.12 16.84
N VAL A 118 28.46 -23.44 17.18
CA VAL A 118 29.62 -23.29 16.30
C VAL A 118 30.22 -24.69 16.09
N ALA A 119 29.58 -25.48 15.24
CA ALA A 119 30.24 -26.56 14.53
C ALA A 119 31.09 -25.86 13.48
N ALA A 120 32.39 -26.16 13.50
CA ALA A 120 33.37 -25.64 12.57
C ALA A 120 32.79 -25.62 11.15
N ALA A 121 32.92 -24.47 10.48
CA ALA A 121 32.57 -24.33 9.08
C ALA A 121 33.19 -25.50 8.30
N PRO A 122 32.42 -26.26 7.49
CA PRO A 122 33.02 -27.13 6.51
C PRO A 122 33.98 -26.30 5.68
N GLN A 123 35.24 -26.74 5.58
CA GLN A 123 36.17 -26.14 4.62
C GLN A 123 35.49 -26.12 3.25
N PRO A 124 35.60 -25.03 2.48
CA PRO A 124 35.07 -25.02 1.12
C PRO A 124 35.66 -26.23 0.38
N PRO A 125 34.84 -26.97 -0.39
CA PRO A 125 35.37 -28.02 -1.24
C PRO A 125 36.46 -27.43 -2.15
N PRO A 126 37.45 -28.23 -2.59
CA PRO A 126 38.45 -27.75 -3.52
C PRO A 126 37.75 -27.08 -4.70
N GLU A 127 38.21 -25.89 -5.06
CA GLU A 127 37.63 -25.06 -6.11
C GLU A 127 37.61 -25.85 -7.43
N GLU A 128 36.49 -26.52 -7.68
CA GLU A 128 36.19 -27.07 -8.99
C GLU A 128 36.09 -25.88 -9.93
N ALA A 129 36.96 -25.86 -10.94
CA ALA A 129 37.06 -24.80 -11.93
C ALA A 129 35.65 -24.42 -12.39
N GLN A 130 35.23 -23.19 -12.04
CA GLN A 130 33.96 -22.64 -12.49
C GLN A 130 33.91 -22.81 -14.01
N PRO A 131 32.80 -23.31 -14.57
CA PRO A 131 32.74 -23.60 -15.99
C PRO A 131 32.99 -22.31 -16.75
N ASP A 132 34.05 -22.32 -17.58
CA ASP A 132 34.42 -21.17 -18.40
C ASP A 132 33.27 -20.86 -19.36
N ILE A 133 32.50 -19.83 -19.00
CA ILE A 133 31.32 -19.39 -19.73
C ILE A 133 31.74 -18.93 -21.14
N ALA A 134 32.98 -18.44 -21.31
CA ALA A 134 33.52 -18.05 -22.61
C ALA A 134 33.81 -19.28 -23.49
N ALA A 135 34.24 -20.40 -22.90
CA ALA A 135 34.43 -21.66 -23.64
C ALA A 135 33.10 -22.27 -24.12
N ARG A 136 31.99 -22.08 -23.38
CA ARG A 136 30.67 -22.61 -23.76
C ARG A 136 29.94 -21.76 -24.80
N LEU A 137 30.15 -20.45 -24.78
CA LEU A 137 29.53 -19.53 -25.75
C LEU A 137 30.27 -19.48 -27.09
N GLY A 138 31.42 -20.17 -27.19
CA GLY A 138 32.34 -20.07 -28.32
C GLY A 138 33.00 -18.70 -28.28
N GLY A 139 34.33 -18.64 -28.19
CA GLY A 139 35.11 -17.39 -28.15
C GLY A 139 35.03 -16.60 -29.45
N GLY A 140 33.83 -16.18 -29.86
CA GLY A 140 33.60 -15.18 -30.87
C GLY A 140 33.90 -13.82 -30.27
N GLU A 141 34.66 -13.03 -31.02
CA GLU A 141 34.96 -11.64 -30.74
C GLU A 141 33.68 -10.89 -30.29
N PRO A 142 33.74 -10.01 -29.28
CA PRO A 142 32.57 -9.24 -28.85
C PRO A 142 31.95 -8.56 -30.08
N ALA A 143 30.67 -8.83 -30.33
CA ALA A 143 29.96 -8.17 -31.41
C ALA A 143 30.11 -6.66 -31.23
N GLU A 144 30.55 -5.96 -32.28
CA GLU A 144 30.66 -4.51 -32.25
C GLU A 144 29.33 -3.92 -31.79
N PRO A 145 29.33 -3.05 -30.76
CA PRO A 145 28.10 -2.49 -30.26
C PRO A 145 27.42 -1.68 -31.39
N PRO A 146 26.09 -1.76 -31.52
CA PRO A 146 25.38 -1.04 -32.56
C PRO A 146 25.65 0.46 -32.46
N SER A 147 25.67 1.13 -33.62
CA SER A 147 25.90 2.56 -33.67
C SER A 147 24.79 3.31 -32.92
N ALA A 148 25.11 4.51 -32.40
CA ALA A 148 24.10 5.37 -31.76
C ALA A 148 22.90 5.66 -32.67
N THR A 149 23.11 5.71 -33.98
CA THR A 149 22.05 5.89 -34.98
C THR A 149 21.13 4.67 -35.07
N GLU A 150 21.68 3.45 -35.02
CA GLU A 150 20.88 2.22 -35.01
C GLU A 150 20.09 2.08 -33.72
N ILE A 151 20.72 2.38 -32.57
CA ILE A 151 20.05 2.38 -31.27
C ILE A 151 18.88 3.38 -31.29
N GLY A 152 19.13 4.60 -31.77
CA GLY A 152 18.09 5.64 -31.87
C GLY A 152 16.94 5.23 -32.79
N ARG A 153 17.22 4.60 -33.93
CA ARG A 153 16.20 4.13 -34.87
C ARG A 153 15.34 3.02 -34.27
N THR A 154 15.95 2.01 -33.65
CA THR A 154 15.24 0.90 -33.01
C THR A 154 14.37 1.40 -31.87
N ALA A 155 14.89 2.29 -31.02
CA ALA A 155 14.13 2.88 -29.92
C ALA A 155 12.89 3.66 -30.40
N MET A 156 13.02 4.43 -31.50
CA MET A 156 11.88 5.12 -32.09
C MET A 156 10.83 4.14 -32.64
N GLN A 157 11.25 3.07 -33.31
CA GLN A 157 10.33 2.06 -33.86
C GLN A 157 9.58 1.31 -32.75
N ASP A 158 10.26 0.93 -31.68
CA ASP A 158 9.64 0.30 -30.52
C ASP A 158 8.65 1.23 -29.81
N ALA A 159 9.00 2.50 -29.65
CA ALA A 159 8.09 3.50 -29.07
C ALA A 159 6.81 3.66 -29.91
N TYR A 160 6.93 3.68 -31.24
CA TYR A 160 5.76 3.70 -32.13
C TYR A 160 4.94 2.40 -32.04
N GLY A 161 5.59 1.23 -31.99
CA GLY A 161 4.92 -0.05 -31.83
C GLY A 161 4.12 -0.15 -30.53
N LEU A 162 4.72 0.29 -29.42
CA LEU A 162 4.08 0.36 -28.11
C LEU A 162 2.91 1.36 -28.09
N ALA A 163 3.06 2.52 -28.74
CA ALA A 163 1.98 3.49 -28.86
C ALA A 163 0.78 2.94 -29.64
N PHE A 164 1.02 2.21 -30.73
CA PHE A 164 -0.04 1.55 -31.49
C PHE A 164 -0.73 0.43 -30.69
N ALA A 165 0.02 -0.38 -29.96
CA ALA A 165 -0.54 -1.42 -29.09
C ALA A 165 -1.38 -0.81 -27.94
N ALA A 166 -0.92 0.29 -27.35
CA ALA A 166 -1.67 1.03 -26.34
C ALA A 166 -2.97 1.61 -26.90
N ALA A 167 -2.96 2.17 -28.11
CA ALA A 167 -4.16 2.66 -28.79
C ALA A 167 -5.17 1.54 -29.11
N ALA A 168 -4.68 0.36 -29.53
CA ALA A 168 -5.54 -0.81 -29.77
C ALA A 168 -6.20 -1.33 -28.48
N ASN A 169 -5.47 -1.31 -27.35
CA ASN A 169 -6.03 -1.65 -26.05
C ASN A 169 -7.05 -0.61 -25.55
N ALA A 170 -6.82 0.69 -25.80
CA ALA A 170 -7.78 1.73 -25.44
C ALA A 170 -9.10 1.62 -26.22
N GLN A 171 -9.06 1.12 -27.46
CA GLN A 171 -10.27 0.83 -28.25
C GLN A 171 -11.04 -0.42 -27.74
N SER A 172 -10.34 -1.30 -27.00
CA SER A 172 -10.89 -2.52 -26.42
C SER A 172 -11.57 -2.30 -25.05
N ASP A 173 -11.55 -1.05 -24.54
CA ASP A 173 -12.21 -0.63 -23.29
C ASP A 173 -13.72 -0.32 -23.48
N ALA A 174 -14.28 -0.68 -24.64
CA ALA A 174 -15.72 -0.83 -24.77
C ALA A 174 -16.16 -2.00 -23.85
N PRO A 175 -17.02 -1.78 -22.84
CA PRO A 175 -17.31 -2.80 -21.85
C PRO A 175 -17.91 -4.04 -22.52
N ALA A 176 -17.23 -5.18 -22.38
CA ALA A 176 -17.84 -6.47 -22.68
C ALA A 176 -19.06 -6.69 -21.76
N PRO A 177 -20.17 -7.28 -22.24
CA PRO A 177 -21.43 -7.39 -21.51
C PRO A 177 -21.39 -8.27 -20.23
N ASP A 178 -20.24 -8.85 -19.90
CA ASP A 178 -20.03 -9.71 -18.72
C ASP A 178 -19.07 -9.09 -17.68
N ALA A 179 -18.64 -7.84 -17.87
CA ALA A 179 -17.73 -7.14 -16.96
C ALA A 179 -18.52 -6.46 -15.82
N GLY A 180 -18.43 -7.01 -14.61
CA GLY A 180 -19.10 -6.50 -13.42
C GLY A 180 -18.94 -4.99 -13.16
N ILE A 181 -19.81 -4.41 -12.33
CA ILE A 181 -19.82 -2.98 -12.05
C ILE A 181 -18.85 -2.58 -10.93
N PRO A 182 -18.36 -1.33 -10.91
CA PRO A 182 -17.71 -0.77 -9.73
C PRO A 182 -18.72 -0.68 -8.57
N CYS A 183 -18.33 -1.23 -7.42
CA CYS A 183 -19.14 -1.26 -6.22
C CYS A 183 -18.28 -1.20 -4.95
N ALA A 184 -18.86 -0.72 -3.85
CA ALA A 184 -18.26 -0.84 -2.52
C ALA A 184 -19.37 -1.05 -1.48
N ARG A 185 -19.14 -1.91 -0.48
CA ARG A 185 -20.13 -2.18 0.58
C ARG A 185 -19.78 -1.54 1.91
N ARG A 186 -18.49 -1.34 2.20
CA ARG A 186 -17.98 -0.80 3.46
C ARG A 186 -17.50 0.64 3.30
N VAL A 187 -17.60 1.42 4.38
CA VAL A 187 -17.09 2.79 4.44
C VAL A 187 -15.58 2.80 4.16
N GLY A 188 -15.15 3.63 3.22
CA GLY A 188 -13.73 3.77 2.85
C GLY A 188 -13.13 2.59 2.09
N GLN A 189 -13.94 1.58 1.73
CA GLN A 189 -13.50 0.52 0.82
C GLN A 189 -13.25 1.12 -0.57
N PRO A 190 -12.15 0.78 -1.25
CA PRO A 190 -11.99 1.08 -2.67
C PRO A 190 -13.13 0.44 -3.49
N MET A 191 -13.45 1.02 -4.64
CA MET A 191 -14.40 0.36 -5.55
C MET A 191 -13.78 -0.95 -6.06
N THR A 192 -14.52 -2.04 -5.92
CA THR A 192 -14.19 -3.36 -6.47
C THR A 192 -15.14 -3.69 -7.60
N ARG A 193 -14.89 -4.77 -8.34
CA ARG A 193 -15.85 -5.29 -9.32
C ARG A 193 -16.87 -6.19 -8.63
N CYS A 194 -18.15 -5.87 -8.77
CA CYS A 194 -19.27 -6.73 -8.36
C CYS A 194 -19.87 -7.41 -9.57
N GLU A 195 -20.24 -8.67 -9.41
CA GLU A 195 -21.07 -9.38 -10.38
C GLU A 195 -22.45 -8.73 -10.46
N ILE A 196 -23.06 -8.76 -11.64
CA ILE A 196 -24.33 -8.11 -11.91
C ILE A 196 -25.23 -8.97 -12.78
N SER A 197 -26.52 -8.97 -12.45
CA SER A 197 -27.57 -9.49 -13.30
C SER A 197 -28.70 -8.49 -13.41
N VAL A 198 -29.31 -8.39 -14.60
CA VAL A 198 -30.34 -7.38 -14.88
C VAL A 198 -31.58 -8.05 -15.46
N ALA A 199 -32.71 -7.87 -14.78
CA ALA A 199 -34.03 -8.28 -15.25
C ALA A 199 -34.82 -7.05 -15.72
N ARG A 200 -35.40 -7.10 -16.91
CA ARG A 200 -36.10 -5.96 -17.54
C ARG A 200 -37.57 -6.29 -17.79
N ALA A 201 -38.46 -5.34 -17.51
CA ALA A 201 -39.89 -5.47 -17.78
C ALA A 201 -40.52 -4.09 -17.98
N GLY A 202 -41.08 -3.82 -19.17
CA GLY A 202 -41.99 -2.69 -19.39
C GLY A 202 -41.45 -1.30 -19.04
N GLY A 203 -40.16 -1.02 -19.32
CA GLY A 203 -39.50 0.26 -18.99
C GLY A 203 -38.82 0.29 -17.62
N ASP A 204 -39.16 -0.68 -16.76
CA ASP A 204 -38.47 -0.92 -15.50
C ASP A 204 -37.33 -1.93 -15.67
N SER A 205 -36.30 -1.78 -14.85
CA SER A 205 -35.24 -2.78 -14.73
C SER A 205 -34.85 -3.01 -13.27
N THR A 206 -34.67 -4.27 -12.91
CA THR A 206 -34.15 -4.70 -11.61
C THR A 206 -32.72 -5.15 -11.79
N VAL A 207 -31.80 -4.44 -11.14
CA VAL A 207 -30.38 -4.72 -11.17
C VAL A 207 -29.99 -5.39 -9.86
N THR A 208 -29.54 -6.64 -9.93
CA THR A 208 -29.02 -7.39 -8.79
C THR A 208 -27.50 -7.34 -8.82
N VAL A 209 -26.91 -6.75 -7.78
CA VAL A 209 -25.46 -6.61 -7.62
C VAL A 209 -24.98 -7.60 -6.55
N THR A 210 -24.08 -8.50 -6.91
CA THR A 210 -23.53 -9.52 -6.00
C THR A 210 -22.10 -9.14 -5.61
N TRP A 211 -21.84 -9.03 -4.30
CA TRP A 211 -20.50 -8.70 -3.82
C TRP A 211 -19.56 -9.92 -3.85
N PRO A 212 -18.25 -9.72 -4.06
CA PRO A 212 -17.28 -10.81 -4.04
C PRO A 212 -17.20 -11.58 -2.71
N ASP A 213 -17.52 -10.91 -1.60
CA ASP A 213 -17.58 -11.51 -0.26
C ASP A 213 -18.98 -12.02 0.11
N GLY A 214 -19.88 -12.09 -0.86
CA GLY A 214 -21.22 -12.68 -0.74
C GLY A 214 -22.31 -11.70 -0.33
N GLY A 215 -23.55 -12.15 -0.57
CA GLY A 215 -24.77 -11.35 -0.48
C GLY A 215 -25.03 -10.55 -1.76
N SER A 216 -26.21 -9.96 -1.86
CA SER A 216 -26.62 -9.17 -3.01
C SER A 216 -27.39 -7.92 -2.60
N ARG A 217 -27.35 -6.90 -3.45
CA ARG A 217 -28.20 -5.71 -3.40
C ARG A 217 -29.11 -5.72 -4.62
N VAL A 218 -30.40 -5.52 -4.42
CA VAL A 218 -31.34 -5.28 -5.52
C VAL A 218 -31.58 -3.78 -5.64
N ILE A 219 -31.37 -3.24 -6.84
CA ILE A 219 -31.59 -1.83 -7.18
C ILE A 219 -32.64 -1.78 -8.28
N THR A 220 -33.72 -1.05 -8.03
CA THR A 220 -34.80 -0.85 -8.99
C THR A 220 -34.54 0.40 -9.82
N PHE A 221 -34.87 0.34 -11.10
CA PHE A 221 -34.85 1.46 -12.03
C PHE A 221 -36.22 1.57 -12.69
N HIS A 222 -36.65 2.81 -12.90
CA HIS A 222 -37.85 3.17 -13.65
C HIS A 222 -37.47 4.19 -14.73
N ASP A 223 -37.82 3.92 -15.99
CA ASP A 223 -37.42 4.73 -17.15
C ASP A 223 -35.91 5.03 -17.20
N GLY A 224 -35.08 4.03 -16.91
CA GLY A 224 -33.62 4.16 -16.92
C GLY A 224 -33.05 5.05 -15.81
N LYS A 225 -33.82 5.32 -14.75
CA LYS A 225 -33.36 6.07 -13.57
C LYS A 225 -33.45 5.21 -12.32
N PRO A 226 -32.43 5.25 -11.42
CA PRO A 226 -32.50 4.55 -10.15
C PRO A 226 -33.69 5.03 -9.32
N SER A 227 -34.59 4.13 -8.95
CA SER A 227 -35.83 4.43 -8.20
C SER A 227 -35.78 3.97 -6.74
N GLY A 228 -34.94 2.97 -6.42
CA GLY A 228 -34.86 2.44 -5.06
C GLY A 228 -33.98 1.21 -4.92
N SER A 229 -34.04 0.58 -3.74
CA SER A 229 -33.38 -0.68 -3.43
C SER A 229 -34.20 -1.55 -2.48
N ASP A 230 -33.81 -2.81 -2.32
CA ASP A 230 -34.34 -3.73 -1.29
C ASP A 230 -33.88 -3.43 0.15
N SER A 231 -32.99 -2.45 0.35
CA SER A 231 -32.63 -1.96 1.68
C SER A 231 -33.67 -0.96 2.23
N PRO A 232 -33.99 -0.99 3.54
CA PRO A 232 -34.73 0.10 4.19
C PRO A 232 -33.88 1.37 4.36
N ASP A 233 -32.57 1.32 4.11
CA ASP A 233 -31.67 2.46 4.26
C ASP A 233 -31.94 3.57 3.25
N LYS A 234 -31.47 4.79 3.57
CA LYS A 234 -31.64 5.94 2.69
C LYS A 234 -30.98 5.71 1.33
N PHE A 235 -31.79 5.75 0.28
CA PHE A 235 -31.38 5.70 -1.13
C PHE A 235 -31.10 7.11 -1.66
N ARG A 236 -29.96 7.31 -2.31
CA ARG A 236 -29.61 8.55 -3.01
C ARG A 236 -28.85 8.19 -4.29
N PHE A 237 -28.98 9.02 -5.32
CA PHE A 237 -28.12 8.90 -6.49
C PHE A 237 -27.78 10.27 -7.06
N THR A 238 -26.66 10.33 -7.75
CA THR A 238 -26.29 11.41 -8.68
C THR A 238 -26.08 10.79 -10.06
N ARG A 239 -26.24 11.59 -11.10
CA ARG A 239 -26.06 11.14 -12.48
C ARG A 239 -25.10 12.06 -13.20
N GLU A 240 -24.10 11.47 -13.83
CA GLU A 240 -23.07 12.16 -14.63
C GLU A 240 -23.08 11.54 -16.03
N GLY A 241 -23.70 12.24 -17.00
CA GLY A 241 -23.95 11.67 -18.33
C GLY A 241 -24.86 10.43 -18.24
N SER A 242 -24.34 9.28 -18.67
CA SER A 242 -25.02 7.98 -18.58
C SER A 242 -24.65 7.15 -17.35
N LEU A 243 -23.79 7.67 -16.47
CA LEU A 243 -23.36 6.98 -15.25
C LEU A 243 -24.24 7.36 -14.07
N ASN A 244 -24.86 6.36 -13.44
CA ASN A 244 -25.61 6.53 -12.20
C ASN A 244 -24.71 6.15 -11.01
N MET A 245 -24.39 7.12 -10.16
CA MET A 245 -23.65 6.93 -8.92
C MET A 245 -24.62 6.83 -7.76
N ILE A 246 -24.88 5.60 -7.32
CA ILE A 246 -25.93 5.27 -6.35
C ILE A 246 -25.30 5.04 -4.98
N ARG A 247 -25.96 5.53 -3.93
CA ARG A 247 -25.60 5.34 -2.53
C ARG A 247 -26.79 4.77 -1.77
N VAL A 248 -26.54 3.69 -1.03
CA VAL A 248 -27.52 3.08 -0.13
C VAL A 248 -26.97 3.12 1.29
N GLY A 249 -27.69 3.78 2.19
CA GLY A 249 -27.25 4.00 3.56
C GLY A 249 -25.98 4.84 3.66
N VAL A 250 -25.10 4.46 4.59
CA VAL A 250 -23.87 5.22 4.90
C VAL A 250 -22.64 4.75 4.14
N SER A 251 -22.67 3.56 3.56
CA SER A 251 -21.46 2.88 3.08
C SER A 251 -21.54 2.32 1.67
N GLU A 252 -22.72 1.87 1.22
CA GLU A 252 -22.83 1.19 -0.06
C GLU A 252 -22.81 2.18 -1.21
N ARG A 253 -22.02 1.86 -2.24
CA ARG A 253 -21.83 2.69 -3.42
C ARG A 253 -21.82 1.80 -4.65
N PHE A 254 -22.51 2.23 -5.70
CA PHE A 254 -22.62 1.51 -6.97
C PHE A 254 -22.52 2.48 -8.13
N GLU A 255 -21.87 2.05 -9.20
CA GLU A 255 -21.74 2.78 -10.45
C GLU A 255 -22.39 1.96 -11.57
N ILE A 256 -23.57 2.38 -12.03
CA ILE A 256 -24.38 1.64 -13.00
C ILE A 256 -24.66 2.54 -14.20
N THR A 257 -24.25 2.12 -15.40
CA THR A 257 -24.52 2.87 -16.62
C THR A 257 -25.95 2.63 -17.10
N ASP A 258 -26.50 3.59 -17.85
CA ASP A 258 -27.82 3.45 -18.46
C ASP A 258 -27.87 2.26 -19.43
N THR A 259 -26.83 2.05 -20.25
CA THR A 259 -26.70 0.88 -21.13
C THR A 259 -26.79 -0.42 -20.33
N LEU A 260 -26.16 -0.50 -19.16
CA LEU A 260 -26.26 -1.71 -18.33
C LEU A 260 -27.66 -1.91 -17.76
N ALA A 261 -28.34 -0.83 -17.37
CA ALA A 261 -29.72 -0.90 -16.85
C ALA A 261 -30.74 -1.20 -17.96
N LEU A 262 -30.61 -0.56 -19.13
CA LEU A 262 -31.58 -0.54 -20.23
C LEU A 262 -31.29 -1.56 -21.33
N GLY A 263 -30.03 -1.83 -21.63
CA GLY A 263 -29.59 -2.87 -22.59
C GLY A 263 -29.30 -2.36 -24.01
N ASP A 264 -29.08 -1.05 -24.20
CA ASP A 264 -28.84 -0.42 -25.50
C ASP A 264 -27.35 -0.09 -25.77
#